data_AF-A0A351FFF7-F1
#
_entry.id   AF-A0A351FFF7-F1
#
_cell.length_a   1.000
_cell.length_b   1.000
_cell.length_c   1.000
_cell.angle_alpha   90.00
_cell.angle_beta   90.00
_cell.angle_gamma   90.00
#
_symmetry.space_group_name_H-M   'P 1'
#
loop_
_entity.id
_entity.type
_entity.pdbx_description
1 polymer ?
#
loop_
_entity_poly.entity_id
_entity_poly.type
_entity_poly.pdbx_seq_one_letter_code
_entity_poly.pdbx_strand_id
1 'polypeptide(L)'
;MPKLIPVWLLIILCPSDAQQRNPGGRPPLRKHTITERAELKTIPAVDELLFKQVKKFKAIKNERKVDANGIPEHKVGRFPSRYNPNEVREQSYEFSLPLNPKPAREPIPLHNDTGRGPPNIPFGIALNGVLFDPGTAEFYMGDRHADWNYEALSGSVLLGLDANHGHVQPNGSYHYHGLPTGFLKKLGVKSKKHSPLIGYAMDGFPIYALYGYKNPKNPKGGVKKMASSFQLKKGKRPDPPGGRFDGTFSKDYEYVEGSGDLDKCNGRFTVTKEYPDGTYAYFLTEGWPVIPRYFKAEPLRLRGSPNGRGRPFGLPRARP
;
A
#
# COMPACT_ATOMS: atom_id res chain seq x y z
N MET A 1 -54.92 -49.35 -5.02
CA MET A 1 -54.08 -48.80 -3.93
C MET A 1 -52.63 -49.11 -4.25
N PRO A 2 -51.80 -48.14 -4.67
CA PRO A 2 -50.38 -48.37 -4.91
C PRO A 2 -49.59 -48.29 -3.59
N LYS A 3 -48.68 -49.24 -3.37
CA LYS A 3 -47.82 -49.34 -2.20
C LYS A 3 -46.65 -48.35 -2.31
N LEU A 4 -46.48 -47.49 -1.30
CA LEU A 4 -45.33 -46.61 -1.14
C LEU A 4 -44.08 -47.42 -0.77
N ILE A 5 -42.98 -47.22 -1.49
CA ILE A 5 -41.65 -47.74 -1.17
C ILE A 5 -40.90 -46.63 -0.40
N PRO A 6 -40.37 -46.88 0.80
CA PRO A 6 -39.63 -45.87 1.54
C PRO A 6 -38.21 -45.72 0.98
N VAL A 7 -37.88 -44.52 0.51
CA VAL A 7 -36.51 -44.15 0.14
C VAL A 7 -35.78 -43.74 1.41
N TRP A 8 -34.79 -44.53 1.83
CA TRP A 8 -33.86 -44.15 2.90
C TRP A 8 -32.82 -43.17 2.36
N LEU A 9 -32.88 -41.93 2.82
CA LEU A 9 -31.90 -40.90 2.52
C LEU A 9 -30.64 -41.16 3.37
N LEU A 10 -29.59 -41.71 2.76
CA LEU A 10 -28.29 -41.88 3.40
C LEU A 10 -27.56 -40.52 3.45
N ILE A 11 -27.59 -39.85 4.59
CA ILE A 11 -26.80 -38.62 4.81
C ILE A 11 -25.35 -39.04 5.07
N ILE A 12 -24.49 -38.89 4.06
CA ILE A 12 -23.04 -39.02 4.23
C ILE A 12 -22.54 -37.75 4.93
N LEU A 13 -22.31 -37.86 6.23
CA LEU A 13 -21.58 -36.86 7.02
C LEU A 13 -20.11 -36.88 6.57
N CYS A 14 -19.74 -35.91 5.73
CA CYS A 14 -18.34 -35.63 5.44
C CYS A 14 -17.71 -35.02 6.71
N PRO A 15 -16.68 -35.62 7.32
CA PRO A 15 -16.03 -35.02 8.48
C PRO A 15 -15.38 -33.71 8.05
N SER A 16 -15.86 -32.60 8.62
CA SER A 16 -15.13 -31.35 8.59
C SER A 16 -13.86 -31.54 9.42
N ASP A 17 -12.71 -31.61 8.77
CA ASP A 17 -11.42 -31.52 9.45
C ASP A 17 -11.31 -30.15 10.13
N ALA A 18 -11.79 -30.09 11.37
CA ALA A 18 -11.53 -29.00 12.29
C ALA A 18 -10.03 -29.02 12.59
N GLN A 19 -9.28 -28.23 11.83
CA GLN A 19 -7.86 -28.01 12.02
C GLN A 19 -7.61 -27.56 13.47
N GLN A 20 -6.97 -28.43 14.26
CA GLN A 20 -6.61 -28.13 15.65
C GLN A 20 -5.78 -26.84 15.69
N ARG A 21 -6.29 -25.83 16.39
CA ARG A 21 -5.57 -24.57 16.61
C ARG A 21 -4.57 -24.79 17.74
N ASN A 22 -3.27 -24.84 17.41
CA ASN A 22 -2.22 -24.74 18.43
C ASN A 22 -2.27 -23.34 19.08
N PRO A 23 -2.41 -23.23 20.41
CA PRO A 23 -2.36 -21.95 21.11
C PRO A 23 -1.02 -21.25 20.86
N GLY A 24 -1.04 -20.01 20.35
CA GLY A 24 0.17 -19.19 20.12
C GLY A 24 0.71 -19.17 18.69
N GLY A 25 0.13 -19.93 17.75
CA GLY A 25 0.43 -19.79 16.32
C GLY A 25 -0.16 -18.52 15.71
N ARG A 26 0.54 -17.89 14.75
CA ARG A 26 -0.09 -16.86 13.90
C ARG A 26 -1.31 -17.50 13.20
N PRO A 27 -2.45 -16.79 13.09
CA PRO A 27 -3.58 -17.29 12.30
C PRO A 27 -3.12 -17.70 10.90
N PRO A 28 -3.64 -18.81 10.34
CA PRO A 28 -3.31 -19.21 8.99
C PRO A 28 -3.69 -18.10 8.00
N LEU A 29 -2.87 -17.91 6.97
CA LEU A 29 -3.16 -16.95 5.91
C LEU A 29 -4.46 -17.36 5.20
N ARG A 30 -5.20 -16.36 4.73
CA ARG A 30 -6.36 -16.61 3.87
C ARG A 30 -5.89 -17.29 2.58
N LYS A 31 -6.60 -18.32 2.16
CA LYS A 31 -6.35 -19.00 0.89
C LYS A 31 -7.26 -18.40 -0.17
N HIS A 32 -6.69 -18.01 -1.29
CA HIS A 32 -7.42 -17.52 -2.46
C HIS A 32 -7.03 -18.36 -3.68
N THR A 33 -8.01 -18.63 -4.53
CA THR A 33 -7.85 -19.43 -5.76
C THR A 33 -8.07 -18.60 -7.03
N ILE A 34 -8.45 -17.33 -6.90
CA ILE A 34 -8.72 -16.44 -8.04
C ILE A 34 -7.42 -16.12 -8.76
N THR A 35 -7.43 -16.22 -10.08
CA THR A 35 -6.24 -16.01 -10.91
C THR A 35 -6.45 -14.93 -11.97
N GLU A 36 -7.63 -14.32 -12.01
CA GLU A 36 -7.98 -13.31 -12.98
C GLU A 36 -8.29 -11.98 -12.29
N ARG A 37 -7.94 -10.88 -12.96
CA ARG A 37 -8.22 -9.53 -12.50
C ARG A 37 -9.73 -9.30 -12.55
N ALA A 38 -10.25 -8.62 -11.53
CA ALA A 38 -11.65 -8.20 -11.51
C ALA A 38 -11.77 -6.68 -11.50
N GLU A 39 -13.00 -6.20 -11.70
CA GLU A 39 -13.32 -4.80 -11.45
C GLU A 39 -13.12 -4.47 -9.96
N LEU A 40 -12.35 -3.42 -9.67
CA LEU A 40 -12.17 -2.95 -8.30
C LEU A 40 -13.43 -2.19 -7.83
N LYS A 41 -14.20 -2.80 -6.93
CA LYS A 41 -15.34 -2.15 -6.28
C LYS A 41 -14.90 -1.49 -4.98
N THR A 42 -15.08 -0.18 -4.89
CA THR A 42 -14.73 0.61 -3.71
C THR A 42 -15.95 0.99 -2.87
N ILE A 43 -15.75 1.14 -1.56
CA ILE A 43 -16.75 1.68 -0.64
C ILE A 43 -16.78 3.21 -0.81
N PRO A 44 -17.96 3.85 -0.99
CA PRO A 44 -18.05 5.30 -1.04
C PRO A 44 -17.45 5.96 0.21
N ALA A 45 -16.61 6.97 0.01
CA ALA A 45 -15.98 7.70 1.10
C ALA A 45 -16.89 8.85 1.59
N VAL A 46 -17.84 8.53 2.48
CA VAL A 46 -18.89 9.46 2.94
C VAL A 46 -18.83 9.77 4.44
N ASP A 47 -18.09 8.98 5.21
CA ASP A 47 -18.03 9.06 6.67
C ASP A 47 -16.91 10.01 7.10
N GLU A 48 -17.26 10.91 8.03
CA GLU A 48 -16.31 11.81 8.67
C GLU A 48 -15.89 11.24 10.03
N LEU A 49 -14.59 11.18 10.26
CA LEU A 49 -14.05 10.66 11.52
C LEU A 49 -14.13 11.73 12.60
N LEU A 50 -14.61 11.34 13.79
CA LEU A 50 -14.71 12.25 14.95
C LEU A 50 -13.38 12.43 15.71
N PHE A 51 -12.33 11.75 15.27
CA PHE A 51 -10.99 11.85 15.86
C PHE A 51 -10.30 13.15 15.45
N LYS A 52 -9.57 13.77 16.37
CA LYS A 52 -8.75 14.94 16.06
C LYS A 52 -7.49 14.49 15.33
N GLN A 53 -7.26 15.01 14.13
CA GLN A 53 -6.05 14.68 13.36
C GLN A 53 -4.77 15.22 14.02
N VAL A 54 -3.72 14.40 14.01
CA VAL A 54 -2.33 14.78 14.30
C VAL A 54 -1.47 14.52 13.06
N LYS A 55 -0.76 15.56 12.59
CA LYS A 55 0.06 15.54 11.36
C LYS A 55 1.24 16.53 11.41
N LYS A 56 2.10 16.40 12.41
CA LYS A 56 3.23 17.32 12.59
C LYS A 56 4.47 16.78 11.87
N PHE A 57 5.04 17.62 11.02
CA PHE A 57 6.30 17.38 10.33
C PHE A 57 7.23 18.55 10.64
N LYS A 58 8.37 18.28 11.29
CA LYS A 58 9.33 19.32 11.66
C LYS A 58 10.75 18.93 11.26
N ALA A 59 11.39 19.77 10.44
CA ALA A 59 12.82 19.65 10.17
C ALA A 59 13.60 20.13 11.40
N ILE A 60 14.46 19.27 11.96
CA ILE A 60 15.35 19.58 13.07
C ILE A 60 16.72 18.97 12.74
N LYS A 61 17.76 19.80 12.65
CA LYS A 61 19.10 19.37 12.22
C LYS A 61 19.03 18.67 10.85
N ASN A 62 19.44 17.40 10.78
CA ASN A 62 19.46 16.59 9.55
C ASN A 62 18.27 15.62 9.43
N GLU A 63 17.26 15.77 10.27
CA GLU A 63 16.11 14.86 10.32
C GLU A 63 14.78 15.60 10.24
N ARG A 64 13.78 14.94 9.69
CA ARG A 64 12.37 15.32 9.74
C ARG A 64 11.71 14.50 10.84
N LYS A 65 11.38 15.14 11.96
CA LYS A 65 10.55 14.57 13.02
C LYS A 65 9.10 14.49 12.53
N VAL A 66 8.49 13.33 12.70
CA VAL A 66 7.12 13.02 12.33
C VAL A 66 6.37 12.62 13.59
N ASP A 67 5.24 13.30 13.86
CA ASP A 67 4.26 12.98 14.90
C ASP A 67 2.87 12.99 14.24
N ALA A 68 2.25 11.81 14.12
CA ALA A 68 0.97 11.63 13.43
C ALA A 68 0.13 10.50 14.04
N ASN A 69 -1.19 10.51 13.81
CA ASN A 69 -2.11 9.51 14.37
C ASN A 69 -2.89 8.68 13.32
N GLY A 70 -2.54 8.78 12.04
CA GLY A 70 -3.18 7.98 10.99
C GLY A 70 -4.63 8.38 10.67
N ILE A 71 -5.13 9.50 11.20
CA ILE A 71 -6.48 10.00 10.94
C ILE A 71 -6.45 11.00 9.77
N PRO A 72 -7.09 10.71 8.63
CA PRO A 72 -7.20 11.67 7.53
C PRO A 72 -8.20 12.80 7.84
N GLU A 73 -8.00 13.93 7.15
CA GLU A 73 -8.94 15.07 7.17
C GLU A 73 -10.07 14.93 6.13
N HIS A 74 -9.98 13.97 5.22
CA HIS A 74 -11.00 13.70 4.23
C HIS A 74 -11.93 12.60 4.73
N LYS A 75 -13.13 12.53 4.15
CA LYS A 75 -14.07 11.45 4.41
C LYS A 75 -13.48 10.10 4.03
N VAL A 76 -13.80 9.07 4.79
CA VAL A 76 -13.41 7.67 4.57
C VAL A 76 -14.63 6.83 4.26
N GLY A 77 -14.42 5.59 3.82
CA GLY A 77 -15.48 4.59 3.78
C GLY A 77 -16.06 4.31 5.17
N ARG A 78 -17.28 3.78 5.22
CA ARG A 78 -17.85 3.29 6.48
C ARG A 78 -17.12 2.03 6.92
N PHE A 79 -16.48 2.10 8.08
CA PHE A 79 -15.73 1.00 8.69
C PHE A 79 -16.23 0.79 10.14
N PRO A 80 -16.61 -0.44 10.55
CA PRO A 80 -16.57 -1.67 9.77
C PRO A 80 -17.60 -1.73 8.62
N SER A 81 -17.34 -2.62 7.65
CA SER A 81 -18.18 -2.88 6.47
C SER A 81 -18.29 -4.37 6.17
N ARG A 82 -19.17 -4.72 5.21
CA ARG A 82 -19.32 -6.08 4.65
C ARG A 82 -18.09 -6.65 3.93
N TYR A 83 -17.02 -5.87 3.79
CA TYR A 83 -15.75 -6.28 3.16
C TYR A 83 -14.51 -5.98 4.04
N ASN A 84 -14.69 -5.31 5.18
CA ASN A 84 -13.63 -5.05 6.14
C ASN A 84 -14.24 -4.93 7.56
N PRO A 85 -14.01 -5.89 8.47
CA PRO A 85 -14.66 -5.92 9.78
C PRO A 85 -14.00 -4.99 10.81
N ASN A 86 -12.95 -4.24 10.44
CA ASN A 86 -12.18 -3.43 11.37
C ASN A 86 -12.74 -2.00 11.45
N GLU A 87 -12.61 -1.38 12.61
CA GLU A 87 -13.00 0.00 12.89
C GLU A 87 -11.77 0.91 12.92
N VAL A 88 -11.89 2.15 12.39
CA VAL A 88 -10.79 3.12 12.41
C VAL A 88 -10.47 3.54 13.85
N ARG A 89 -9.19 3.57 14.21
CA ARG A 89 -8.70 4.06 15.52
C ARG A 89 -7.47 4.93 15.35
N GLU A 90 -7.31 5.91 16.24
CA GLU A 90 -6.08 6.67 16.34
C GLU A 90 -4.87 5.76 16.57
N GLN A 91 -3.79 6.06 15.86
CA GLN A 91 -2.50 5.42 16.02
C GLN A 91 -1.53 6.40 16.70
N SER A 92 -0.32 5.94 17.02
CA SER A 92 0.75 6.81 17.52
C SER A 92 2.01 6.59 16.68
N TYR A 93 2.18 7.42 15.66
CA TYR A 93 3.36 7.40 14.79
C TYR A 93 4.32 8.49 15.24
N GLU A 94 5.43 8.08 15.86
CA GLU A 94 6.53 8.97 16.21
C GLU A 94 7.84 8.41 15.64
N PHE A 95 8.40 9.11 14.66
CA PHE A 95 9.66 8.69 14.03
C PHE A 95 10.40 9.84 13.36
N SER A 96 11.60 9.55 12.84
CA SER A 96 12.48 10.52 12.19
C SER A 96 12.92 10.01 10.82
N LEU A 97 12.77 10.84 9.79
CA LEU A 97 13.24 10.56 8.44
C LEU A 97 14.49 11.40 8.13
N PRO A 98 15.45 10.92 7.34
CA PRO A 98 16.59 11.75 6.92
C PRO A 98 16.11 12.89 6.01
N LEU A 99 16.68 14.09 6.16
CA LEU A 99 16.42 15.21 5.24
C LEU A 99 17.24 15.10 3.95
N ASN A 100 18.42 14.49 4.03
CA ASN A 100 19.37 14.32 2.92
C ASN A 100 19.78 12.84 2.80
N PRO A 101 18.85 11.95 2.40
CA PRO A 101 19.18 10.54 2.22
C PRO A 101 20.22 10.33 1.12
N LYS A 102 21.13 9.37 1.35
CA LYS A 102 22.13 8.97 0.37
C LYS A 102 21.57 7.85 -0.49
N PRO A 103 21.48 8.02 -1.82
CA PRO A 103 21.03 6.95 -2.70
C PRO A 103 21.87 5.68 -2.53
N ALA A 104 21.19 4.54 -2.49
CA ALA A 104 21.82 3.24 -2.61
C ALA A 104 22.31 3.03 -4.06
N ARG A 105 23.28 2.12 -4.23
CA ARG A 105 23.78 1.75 -5.56
C ARG A 105 22.68 1.12 -6.41
N GLU A 106 21.86 0.27 -5.79
CA GLU A 106 20.75 -0.43 -6.42
C GLU A 106 19.42 -0.11 -5.71
N PRO A 107 18.29 -0.10 -6.43
CA PRO A 107 16.95 -0.07 -5.85
C PRO A 107 16.75 -1.14 -4.77
N ILE A 108 16.26 -0.73 -3.59
CA ILE A 108 15.99 -1.63 -2.47
C ILE A 108 14.51 -2.04 -2.52
N PRO A 109 14.16 -3.33 -2.64
CA PRO A 109 12.76 -3.74 -2.68
C PRO A 109 12.02 -3.40 -1.37
N LEU A 110 10.77 -2.98 -1.48
CA LEU A 110 9.89 -2.68 -0.35
C LEU A 110 9.62 -3.92 0.53
N HIS A 111 9.74 -5.13 -0.03
CA HIS A 111 9.40 -6.38 0.63
C HIS A 111 10.58 -7.35 0.53
N ASN A 112 11.01 -7.91 1.68
CA ASN A 112 12.16 -8.82 1.70
C ASN A 112 11.88 -10.12 0.92
N ASP A 113 12.81 -10.46 0.02
CA ASP A 113 12.88 -11.70 -0.76
C ASP A 113 13.11 -12.96 0.10
N THR A 114 13.34 -12.78 1.41
CA THR A 114 13.87 -13.77 2.36
C THR A 114 12.83 -14.80 2.81
N GLY A 115 12.11 -15.44 1.89
CA GLY A 115 11.33 -16.67 2.07
C GLY A 115 10.19 -16.64 3.10
N ARG A 116 9.84 -15.47 3.65
CA ARG A 116 8.70 -15.27 4.57
C ARG A 116 7.68 -14.25 4.03
N GLY A 117 7.77 -13.92 2.74
CA GLY A 117 7.02 -12.84 2.11
C GLY A 117 7.24 -11.47 2.78
N PRO A 118 6.40 -10.46 2.48
CA PRO A 118 6.48 -9.12 3.03
C PRO A 118 6.42 -9.08 4.58
N PRO A 119 7.42 -8.44 5.22
CA PRO A 119 7.23 -7.62 6.39
C PRO A 119 6.93 -6.17 5.93
N ASN A 120 5.69 -5.71 6.13
CA ASN A 120 5.21 -4.41 5.65
C ASN A 120 5.92 -3.24 6.33
N ILE A 121 7.02 -2.77 5.74
CA ILE A 121 7.43 -1.38 5.91
C ILE A 121 6.46 -0.58 5.04
N PRO A 122 5.65 0.34 5.60
CA PRO A 122 4.88 1.25 4.76
C PRO A 122 5.85 1.98 3.83
N PHE A 123 5.51 2.16 2.57
CA PHE A 123 6.36 2.88 1.63
C PHE A 123 6.66 4.32 2.10
N GLY A 124 5.68 4.97 2.71
CA GLY A 124 5.85 6.32 3.21
C GLY A 124 4.69 6.79 4.07
N ILE A 125 4.72 8.08 4.41
CA ILE A 125 3.64 8.75 5.13
C ILE A 125 3.18 9.97 4.33
N ALA A 126 1.87 10.11 4.16
CA ALA A 126 1.25 11.28 3.57
C ALA A 126 1.30 12.47 4.54
N LEU A 127 1.28 13.70 4.04
CA LEU A 127 1.27 14.91 4.88
C LEU A 127 -0.01 15.05 5.72
N ASN A 128 -1.06 14.27 5.44
CA ASN A 128 -2.23 14.15 6.32
C ASN A 128 -2.06 13.10 7.44
N GLY A 129 -0.88 12.50 7.59
CA GLY A 129 -0.56 11.56 8.66
C GLY A 129 -0.91 10.09 8.38
N VAL A 130 -1.49 9.77 7.22
CA VAL A 130 -1.86 8.40 6.83
C VAL A 130 -0.70 7.71 6.11
N LEU A 131 -0.48 6.43 6.39
CA LEU A 131 0.58 5.65 5.76
C LEU A 131 0.21 5.23 4.33
N PHE A 132 1.22 5.22 3.45
CA PHE A 132 1.18 4.53 2.15
C PHE A 132 1.68 3.10 2.36
N ASP A 133 0.80 2.11 2.35
CA ASP A 133 1.17 0.69 2.50
C ASP A 133 0.59 -0.08 1.31
N PRO A 134 1.36 -0.25 0.23
CA PRO A 134 0.81 -0.77 -1.01
C PRO A 134 0.81 -2.30 -1.08
N GLY A 135 1.51 -2.98 -0.18
CA GLY A 135 1.65 -4.43 -0.15
C GLY A 135 0.44 -5.11 0.49
N THR A 136 0.15 -6.35 0.10
CA THR A 136 -0.89 -7.14 0.75
C THR A 136 -0.27 -8.34 1.47
N ALA A 137 -0.94 -8.84 2.51
CA ALA A 137 -0.60 -10.13 3.11
C ALA A 137 -1.27 -11.31 2.39
N GLU A 138 -1.78 -11.10 1.17
CA GLU A 138 -2.61 -12.04 0.43
C GLU A 138 -1.79 -12.75 -0.65
N PHE A 139 -1.80 -14.08 -0.63
CA PHE A 139 -1.04 -14.91 -1.55
C PHE A 139 -1.95 -15.95 -2.17
N TYR A 140 -1.70 -16.32 -3.42
CA TYR A 140 -2.36 -17.47 -4.02
C TYR A 140 -2.20 -18.69 -3.12
N MET A 141 -3.30 -19.37 -2.82
CA MET A 141 -3.38 -20.50 -1.87
C MET A 141 -2.82 -20.23 -0.46
N GLY A 142 -2.60 -18.97 -0.10
CA GLY A 142 -1.94 -18.59 1.15
C GLY A 142 -0.44 -18.94 1.18
N ASP A 143 0.17 -19.24 0.03
CA ASP A 143 1.57 -19.68 -0.06
C ASP A 143 2.52 -18.50 -0.29
N ARG A 144 3.21 -18.09 0.77
CA ARG A 144 4.24 -17.04 0.72
C ARG A 144 5.52 -17.47 0.04
N HIS A 145 5.79 -18.77 -0.07
CA HIS A 145 7.01 -19.28 -0.71
C HIS A 145 6.88 -19.27 -2.23
N ALA A 146 5.69 -19.58 -2.75
CA ALA A 146 5.39 -19.43 -4.18
C ALA A 146 5.40 -17.95 -4.64
N ASP A 147 5.15 -17.03 -3.70
CA ASP A 147 5.28 -15.58 -3.89
C ASP A 147 4.45 -15.05 -5.07
N TRP A 148 3.22 -15.54 -5.17
CA TRP A 148 2.15 -14.96 -6.00
C TRP A 148 1.29 -14.04 -5.13
N ASN A 149 1.82 -12.85 -4.84
CA ASN A 149 1.16 -11.82 -4.02
C ASN A 149 0.09 -11.05 -4.81
N TYR A 150 -1.12 -10.94 -4.27
CA TYR A 150 -2.19 -10.20 -4.92
C TYR A 150 -1.99 -8.69 -4.83
N GLU A 151 -2.25 -8.00 -5.95
CA GLU A 151 -2.33 -6.55 -5.96
C GLU A 151 -3.63 -6.07 -5.32
N ALA A 152 -3.52 -5.16 -4.35
CA ALA A 152 -4.65 -4.60 -3.63
C ALA A 152 -5.70 -3.96 -4.55
N LEU A 153 -5.24 -3.36 -5.65
CA LEU A 153 -6.07 -2.64 -6.61
C LEU A 153 -6.51 -3.51 -7.81
N SER A 154 -6.25 -4.82 -7.78
CA SER A 154 -6.63 -5.74 -8.86
C SER A 154 -8.11 -6.11 -8.87
N GLY A 155 -8.86 -5.82 -7.79
CA GLY A 155 -10.25 -6.26 -7.61
C GLY A 155 -10.42 -7.76 -7.31
N SER A 156 -9.36 -8.57 -7.48
CA SER A 156 -9.40 -10.03 -7.38
C SER A 156 -9.64 -10.54 -5.95
N VAL A 157 -9.06 -9.85 -4.96
CA VAL A 157 -9.30 -10.12 -3.53
C VAL A 157 -10.02 -8.91 -2.92
N LEU A 158 -11.15 -9.18 -2.28
CA LEU A 158 -11.95 -8.15 -1.62
C LEU A 158 -11.28 -7.74 -0.29
N LEU A 159 -10.52 -6.65 -0.32
CA LEU A 159 -9.87 -6.04 0.86
C LEU A 159 -10.76 -4.99 1.57
N GLY A 160 -11.88 -4.63 0.96
CA GLY A 160 -12.77 -3.57 1.45
C GLY A 160 -12.15 -2.19 1.36
N LEU A 161 -11.55 -1.86 0.22
CA LEU A 161 -11.00 -0.53 -0.05
C LEU A 161 -12.13 0.51 -0.21
N ASP A 162 -11.92 1.72 0.30
CA ASP A 162 -12.81 2.85 0.05
C ASP A 162 -12.41 3.63 -1.23
N ALA A 163 -13.16 4.69 -1.54
CA ALA A 163 -12.91 5.55 -2.71
C ALA A 163 -11.59 6.36 -2.63
N ASN A 164 -10.89 6.33 -1.50
CA ASN A 164 -9.52 6.83 -1.36
C ASN A 164 -8.47 5.72 -1.54
N HIS A 165 -8.90 4.53 -1.97
CA HIS A 165 -8.08 3.32 -2.07
C HIS A 165 -7.42 2.94 -0.74
N GLY A 166 -8.08 3.25 0.38
CA GLY A 166 -7.60 2.90 1.71
C GLY A 166 -8.53 1.92 2.42
N HIS A 167 -8.00 1.25 3.44
CA HIS A 167 -8.79 0.40 4.32
C HIS A 167 -8.16 0.29 5.71
N VAL A 168 -8.83 -0.44 6.61
CA VAL A 168 -8.47 -0.51 8.04
C VAL A 168 -7.90 -1.88 8.40
N GLN A 169 -6.76 -1.89 9.09
CA GLN A 169 -6.13 -3.12 9.63
C GLN A 169 -6.79 -3.56 10.96
N PRO A 170 -6.55 -4.81 11.44
CA PRO A 170 -7.06 -5.29 12.73
C PRO A 170 -6.56 -4.56 13.99
N ASN A 171 -5.64 -3.60 13.87
CA ASN A 171 -5.26 -2.67 14.95
C ASN A 171 -5.98 -1.30 14.85
N GLY A 172 -6.85 -1.12 13.86
CA GLY A 172 -7.59 0.11 13.58
C GLY A 172 -6.86 1.12 12.69
N SER A 173 -5.65 0.80 12.18
CA SER A 173 -4.89 1.68 11.30
C SER A 173 -5.52 1.78 9.92
N TYR A 174 -6.03 2.97 9.56
CA TYR A 174 -6.41 3.32 8.20
C TYR A 174 -5.16 3.66 7.38
N HIS A 175 -5.04 3.15 6.15
CA HIS A 175 -3.87 3.33 5.29
C HIS A 175 -4.24 3.22 3.80
N TYR A 176 -3.40 3.78 2.92
CA TYR A 176 -3.64 3.77 1.46
C TYR A 176 -2.88 2.67 0.75
N HIS A 177 -3.58 1.95 -0.14
CA HIS A 177 -3.00 1.06 -1.15
C HIS A 177 -2.88 1.72 -2.53
N GLY A 178 -3.53 2.87 -2.75
CA GLY A 178 -3.56 3.57 -4.03
C GLY A 178 -3.56 5.09 -3.91
N LEU A 179 -4.09 5.77 -4.93
CA LEU A 179 -4.20 7.24 -4.93
C LEU A 179 -5.20 7.68 -3.86
N PRO A 180 -4.80 8.52 -2.88
CA PRO A 180 -5.71 8.99 -1.84
C PRO A 180 -6.61 10.11 -2.38
N THR A 181 -7.64 9.74 -3.16
CA THR A 181 -8.46 10.66 -3.98
C THR A 181 -8.97 11.88 -3.20
N GLY A 182 -9.52 11.68 -2.01
CA GLY A 182 -10.00 12.77 -1.15
C GLY A 182 -8.88 13.70 -0.70
N PHE A 183 -7.70 13.16 -0.38
CA PHE A 183 -6.52 13.96 -0.03
C PHE A 183 -5.98 14.75 -1.23
N LEU A 184 -5.85 14.12 -2.40
CA LEU A 184 -5.40 14.78 -3.63
C LEU A 184 -6.37 15.90 -4.04
N LYS A 185 -7.68 15.69 -3.86
CA LYS A 185 -8.70 16.73 -4.08
C LYS A 185 -8.52 17.91 -3.12
N LYS A 186 -8.31 17.66 -1.83
CA LYS A 186 -8.07 18.73 -0.85
C LYS A 186 -6.79 19.53 -1.13
N LEU A 187 -5.74 18.86 -1.60
CA LEU A 187 -4.50 19.51 -2.05
C LEU A 187 -4.66 20.25 -3.40
N GLY A 188 -5.80 20.12 -4.09
CA GLY A 188 -6.04 20.80 -5.35
C GLY A 188 -5.18 20.30 -6.51
N VAL A 189 -4.85 19.00 -6.53
CA VAL A 189 -4.12 18.36 -7.65
C VAL A 189 -4.89 18.55 -8.95
N LYS A 190 -4.23 19.10 -9.98
CA LYS A 190 -4.82 19.43 -11.30
C LYS A 190 -3.82 19.14 -12.41
N SER A 191 -4.32 18.68 -13.56
CA SER A 191 -3.49 18.23 -14.70
C SER A 191 -2.57 19.29 -15.32
N LYS A 192 -2.88 20.58 -15.14
CA LYS A 192 -2.10 21.71 -15.68
C LYS A 192 -1.07 22.27 -14.69
N LYS A 193 -0.89 21.65 -13.51
CA LYS A 193 0.07 22.09 -12.49
C LYS A 193 0.92 20.93 -12.02
N HIS A 194 2.13 21.24 -11.54
CA HIS A 194 2.94 20.24 -10.85
C HIS A 194 2.20 19.89 -9.57
N SER A 195 2.14 18.61 -9.23
CA SER A 195 1.44 18.24 -8.00
C SER A 195 2.16 18.82 -6.78
N PRO A 196 1.42 19.26 -5.75
CA PRO A 196 2.02 19.61 -4.48
C PRO A 196 2.69 18.39 -3.86
N LEU A 197 3.64 18.64 -2.96
CA LEU A 197 4.20 17.59 -2.12
C LEU A 197 3.06 16.90 -1.34
N ILE A 198 3.01 15.57 -1.40
CA ILE A 198 1.95 14.80 -0.74
C ILE A 198 2.44 14.00 0.46
N GLY A 199 3.75 13.80 0.61
CA GLY A 199 4.30 12.98 1.68
C GLY A 199 5.80 12.75 1.54
N TYR A 200 6.31 11.87 2.37
CA TYR A 200 7.71 11.44 2.37
C TYR A 200 7.79 9.92 2.44
N ALA A 201 8.67 9.34 1.64
CA ALA A 201 8.97 7.91 1.72
C ALA A 201 9.74 7.59 3.01
N MET A 202 9.76 6.33 3.41
CA MET A 202 10.49 5.91 4.62
C MET A 202 12.00 6.09 4.50
N ASP A 203 12.53 6.27 3.29
CA ASP A 203 13.92 6.66 3.06
C ASP A 203 14.14 8.19 3.06
N GLY A 204 13.09 8.99 3.30
CA GLY A 204 13.15 10.45 3.49
C GLY A 204 12.94 11.30 2.24
N PHE A 205 12.98 10.71 1.03
CA PHE A 205 12.72 11.47 -0.20
C PHE A 205 11.24 11.89 -0.32
N PRO A 206 10.96 13.03 -0.98
CA PRO A 206 9.60 13.50 -1.18
C PRO A 206 8.78 12.61 -2.12
N ILE A 207 7.48 12.60 -1.89
CA ILE A 207 6.48 11.93 -2.72
C ILE A 207 5.55 12.99 -3.33
N TYR A 208 5.35 12.91 -4.64
CA TYR A 208 4.34 13.64 -5.40
C TYR A 208 3.33 12.65 -6.02
N ALA A 209 2.24 13.11 -6.61
CA ALA A 209 1.27 12.24 -7.31
C ALA A 209 0.96 12.75 -8.71
N LEU A 210 0.82 11.86 -9.69
CA LEU A 210 0.28 12.08 -11.03
C LEU A 210 1.03 13.04 -11.95
N TYR A 211 1.39 14.25 -11.54
CA TYR A 211 1.87 15.30 -12.43
C TYR A 211 3.22 15.85 -11.99
N GLY A 212 4.18 15.86 -12.93
CA GLY A 212 5.52 16.39 -12.77
C GLY A 212 5.89 17.30 -13.95
N TYR A 213 7.02 18.02 -13.85
CA TYR A 213 7.50 18.85 -14.96
C TYR A 213 7.83 18.02 -16.21
N LYS A 214 7.60 18.55 -17.42
CA LYS A 214 7.99 17.84 -18.65
C LYS A 214 9.51 17.62 -18.69
N ASN A 215 10.26 18.70 -18.49
CA ASN A 215 11.69 18.63 -18.19
C ASN A 215 11.88 18.74 -16.67
N PRO A 216 12.43 17.72 -16.00
CA PRO A 216 12.57 17.70 -14.54
C PRO A 216 13.42 18.84 -13.97
N LYS A 217 14.24 19.51 -14.79
CA LYS A 217 15.11 20.61 -14.37
C LYS A 217 14.56 22.00 -14.74
N ASN A 218 13.40 22.08 -15.40
CA ASN A 218 12.84 23.34 -15.86
C ASN A 218 11.38 23.51 -15.39
N PRO A 219 11.13 24.24 -14.28
CA PRO A 219 9.79 24.42 -13.75
C PRO A 219 8.89 25.28 -14.65
N LYS A 220 9.47 26.02 -15.61
CA LYS A 220 8.74 26.83 -16.59
C LYS A 220 8.37 26.04 -17.85
N GLY A 221 8.90 24.82 -18.03
CA GLY A 221 8.69 23.99 -19.22
C GLY A 221 7.33 23.28 -19.30
N GLY A 222 6.39 23.62 -18.42
CA GLY A 222 5.09 22.96 -18.30
C GLY A 222 5.17 21.59 -17.62
N VAL A 223 4.01 20.95 -17.49
CA VAL A 223 3.85 19.67 -16.78
C VAL A 223 3.23 18.60 -17.66
N LYS A 224 3.39 17.35 -17.26
CA LYS A 224 2.73 16.19 -17.85
C LYS A 224 2.35 15.19 -16.76
N LYS A 225 1.45 14.27 -17.10
CA LYS A 225 1.18 13.10 -16.26
C LYS A 225 2.41 12.18 -16.29
N MET A 226 2.90 11.76 -15.14
CA MET A 226 4.04 10.85 -15.02
C MET A 226 3.58 9.42 -15.30
N ALA A 227 4.29 8.75 -16.20
CA ALA A 227 4.11 7.35 -16.51
C ALA A 227 5.17 6.49 -15.80
N SER A 228 4.74 5.37 -15.21
CA SER A 228 5.68 4.36 -14.73
C SER A 228 6.37 3.66 -15.90
N SER A 229 7.59 3.17 -15.67
CA SER A 229 8.31 2.30 -16.61
C SER A 229 8.07 0.81 -16.34
N PHE A 230 7.01 0.47 -15.60
CA PHE A 230 6.54 -0.90 -15.47
C PHE A 230 5.36 -1.17 -16.39
N GLN A 231 5.35 -2.36 -16.97
CA GLN A 231 4.30 -2.83 -17.88
C GLN A 231 3.87 -4.25 -17.52
N LEU A 232 2.68 -4.64 -17.98
CA LEU A 232 2.26 -6.04 -17.90
C LEU A 232 3.14 -6.89 -18.80
N LYS A 233 3.57 -8.03 -18.29
CA LYS A 233 4.19 -9.09 -19.09
C LYS A 233 3.21 -9.60 -20.15
N LYS A 234 3.73 -10.11 -21.26
CA LYS A 234 2.91 -10.77 -22.29
C LYS A 234 2.80 -12.27 -22.00
N GLY A 235 1.70 -12.89 -22.43
CA GLY A 235 1.52 -14.35 -22.36
C GLY A 235 0.79 -14.84 -21.11
N LYS A 236 1.17 -16.05 -20.66
CA LYS A 236 0.52 -16.79 -19.57
C LYS A 236 1.50 -17.03 -18.42
N ARG A 237 0.97 -17.07 -17.20
CA ARG A 237 1.72 -17.44 -16.00
C ARG A 237 2.04 -18.94 -16.00
N PRO A 238 3.11 -19.37 -15.32
CA PRO A 238 3.27 -20.75 -14.88
C PRO A 238 2.07 -21.22 -14.04
N ASP A 239 1.81 -22.53 -14.05
CA ASP A 239 0.76 -23.17 -13.25
C ASP A 239 1.39 -23.96 -12.09
N PRO A 240 0.99 -23.72 -10.82
CA PRO A 240 0.08 -22.67 -10.35
C PRO A 240 0.70 -21.26 -10.36
N PRO A 241 -0.11 -20.18 -10.45
CA PRO A 241 -1.58 -20.12 -10.50
C PRO A 241 -2.18 -20.23 -11.91
N GLY A 242 -1.38 -20.16 -12.97
CA GLY A 242 -1.88 -20.12 -14.34
C GLY A 242 -2.62 -18.82 -14.68
N GLY A 243 -3.30 -18.80 -15.83
CA GLY A 243 -3.96 -17.61 -16.36
C GLY A 243 -3.00 -16.67 -17.12
N ARG A 244 -3.51 -15.51 -17.56
CA ARG A 244 -2.73 -14.47 -18.27
C ARG A 244 -2.08 -13.52 -17.28
N PHE A 245 -0.96 -12.91 -17.64
CA PHE A 245 -0.47 -11.73 -16.91
C PHE A 245 -1.44 -10.55 -17.12
N ASP A 246 -2.30 -10.29 -16.15
CA ASP A 246 -3.36 -9.26 -16.23
C ASP A 246 -3.31 -8.25 -15.06
N GLY A 247 -2.39 -8.43 -14.12
CA GLY A 247 -2.20 -7.55 -12.97
C GLY A 247 -2.99 -7.97 -11.74
N THR A 248 -3.50 -9.21 -11.69
CA THR A 248 -3.93 -9.85 -10.44
C THR A 248 -2.80 -9.88 -9.42
N PHE A 249 -1.58 -10.20 -9.85
CA PHE A 249 -0.42 -10.36 -8.99
C PHE A 249 0.66 -9.32 -9.27
N SER A 250 1.44 -8.95 -8.25
CA SER A 250 2.58 -8.03 -8.44
C SER A 250 3.58 -8.55 -9.47
N LYS A 251 3.76 -9.88 -9.53
CA LYS A 251 4.63 -10.57 -10.48
C LYS A 251 4.17 -10.52 -11.94
N ASP A 252 2.96 -10.03 -12.21
CA ASP A 252 2.49 -9.85 -13.58
C ASP A 252 3.16 -8.68 -14.29
N TYR A 253 3.80 -7.80 -13.53
CA TYR A 253 4.49 -6.64 -14.05
C TYR A 253 5.99 -6.89 -14.20
N GLU A 254 6.59 -6.22 -15.17
CA GLU A 254 8.02 -6.16 -15.40
C GLU A 254 8.48 -4.71 -15.57
N TYR A 255 9.70 -4.42 -15.12
CA TYR A 255 10.33 -3.12 -15.35
C TYR A 255 10.96 -3.12 -16.75
N VAL A 256 10.66 -2.11 -17.55
CA VAL A 256 11.31 -1.87 -18.84
C VAL A 256 11.85 -0.45 -18.85
N GLU A 257 13.18 -0.35 -18.74
CA GLU A 257 13.86 0.94 -18.69
C GLU A 257 13.49 1.84 -19.88
N GLY A 258 13.18 3.10 -19.59
CA GLY A 258 12.82 4.10 -20.61
C GLY A 258 11.42 3.94 -21.23
N SER A 259 10.62 2.96 -20.80
CA SER A 259 9.24 2.81 -21.29
C SER A 259 8.27 3.88 -20.76
N GLY A 260 8.63 4.53 -19.64
CA GLY A 260 7.89 5.63 -19.02
C GLY A 260 8.79 6.81 -18.64
N ASP A 261 8.32 7.62 -17.69
CA ASP A 261 9.04 8.82 -17.21
C ASP A 261 9.88 8.56 -15.95
N LEU A 262 9.68 7.41 -15.31
CA LEU A 262 10.14 7.10 -13.96
C LEU A 262 11.06 5.88 -13.96
N ASP A 263 12.02 5.84 -13.05
CA ASP A 263 12.93 4.71 -12.89
C ASP A 263 12.25 3.50 -12.20
N LYS A 264 13.03 2.45 -11.90
CA LYS A 264 12.55 1.24 -11.21
C LYS A 264 11.98 1.51 -9.81
N CYS A 265 12.40 2.60 -9.18
CA CYS A 265 11.86 3.09 -7.92
C CYS A 265 10.59 3.93 -8.10
N ASN A 266 10.05 4.03 -9.31
CA ASN A 266 8.91 4.87 -9.68
C ASN A 266 9.13 6.34 -9.28
N GLY A 267 10.37 6.80 -9.42
CA GLY A 267 10.75 8.18 -9.18
C GLY A 267 11.74 8.70 -10.20
N ARG A 268 12.18 9.94 -10.01
CA ARG A 268 13.22 10.61 -10.82
C ARG A 268 13.76 11.82 -10.09
N PHE A 269 14.91 12.32 -10.53
CA PHE A 269 15.36 13.65 -10.13
C PHE A 269 14.41 14.72 -10.68
N THR A 270 14.10 15.75 -9.89
CA THR A 270 13.32 16.91 -10.30
C THR A 270 13.60 18.11 -9.40
N VAL A 271 13.51 19.32 -9.96
CA VAL A 271 13.36 20.55 -9.16
C VAL A 271 11.90 20.75 -8.82
N THR A 272 11.62 21.35 -7.67
CA THR A 272 10.26 21.72 -7.23
C THR A 272 10.31 22.99 -6.39
N LYS A 273 9.15 23.50 -5.95
CA LYS A 273 9.10 24.66 -5.06
C LYS A 273 9.78 24.35 -3.72
N GLU A 274 9.61 23.15 -3.20
CA GLU A 274 10.20 22.72 -1.93
C GLU A 274 11.70 22.38 -2.07
N TYR A 275 12.13 22.01 -3.27
CA TYR A 275 13.50 21.60 -3.59
C TYR A 275 14.01 22.33 -4.85
N PRO A 276 14.36 23.63 -4.74
CA PRO A 276 14.77 24.44 -5.89
C PRO A 276 16.09 23.99 -6.52
N ASP A 277 17.01 23.46 -5.70
CA ASP A 277 18.27 22.87 -6.17
C ASP A 277 18.10 21.43 -6.71
N GLY A 278 16.87 20.91 -6.59
CA GLY A 278 16.47 19.60 -7.04
C GLY A 278 16.74 18.48 -6.03
N THR A 279 15.97 17.41 -6.20
CA THR A 279 16.05 16.21 -5.37
C THR A 279 15.55 15.02 -6.16
N TYR A 280 15.90 13.81 -5.73
CA TYR A 280 15.19 12.64 -6.18
C TYR A 280 13.80 12.62 -5.53
N ALA A 281 12.75 12.36 -6.31
CA ALA A 281 11.38 12.33 -5.83
C ALA A 281 10.61 11.14 -6.40
N TYR A 282 9.76 10.56 -5.56
CA TYR A 282 8.83 9.52 -5.96
C TYR A 282 7.55 10.11 -6.52
N PHE A 283 6.89 9.35 -7.40
CA PHE A 283 5.59 9.69 -7.92
C PHE A 283 4.61 8.55 -7.68
N LEU A 284 3.43 8.87 -7.13
CA LEU A 284 2.27 7.99 -7.27
C LEU A 284 1.74 8.12 -8.70
N THR A 285 1.45 7.00 -9.35
CA THR A 285 0.98 6.99 -10.74
C THR A 285 -0.45 6.48 -10.86
N GLU A 286 -1.10 6.74 -11.99
CA GLU A 286 -2.40 6.13 -12.28
C GLU A 286 -2.27 4.64 -12.62
N GLY A 287 -1.22 4.28 -13.39
CA GLY A 287 -0.85 2.90 -13.67
C GLY A 287 0.02 2.28 -12.58
N TRP A 288 0.26 0.97 -12.70
CA TRP A 288 1.09 0.23 -11.76
C TRP A 288 2.58 0.60 -11.91
N PRO A 289 3.34 0.68 -10.80
CA PRO A 289 2.84 0.60 -9.43
C PRO A 289 2.24 1.95 -9.01
N VAL A 290 0.99 1.94 -8.52
CA VAL A 290 0.31 3.17 -8.09
C VAL A 290 1.07 3.84 -6.94
N ILE A 291 1.55 3.05 -6.00
CA ILE A 291 2.50 3.45 -4.97
C ILE A 291 3.80 2.65 -5.21
N PRO A 292 4.98 3.29 -5.17
CA PRO A 292 6.25 2.63 -5.49
C PRO A 292 6.54 1.34 -4.71
N ARG A 293 7.29 0.43 -5.35
CA ARG A 293 7.67 -0.89 -4.80
C ARG A 293 9.15 -1.01 -4.41
N TYR A 294 9.92 0.04 -4.61
CA TYR A 294 11.34 0.08 -4.29
C TYR A 294 11.72 1.43 -3.68
N PHE A 295 12.72 1.41 -2.81
CA PHE A 295 13.37 2.57 -2.24
C PHE A 295 14.67 2.90 -2.97
N LYS A 296 15.01 4.18 -3.01
CA LYS A 296 16.20 4.76 -3.61
C LYS A 296 17.32 4.88 -2.60
N ALA A 297 17.00 4.99 -1.31
CA ALA A 297 17.93 4.95 -0.19
C ALA A 297 17.44 3.96 0.88
N GLU A 298 18.27 3.69 1.90
CA GLU A 298 17.86 2.77 2.98
C GLU A 298 16.63 3.33 3.71
N PRO A 299 15.51 2.58 3.75
CA PRO A 299 14.31 3.04 4.42
C PRO A 299 14.39 2.89 5.93
N LEU A 300 13.74 3.80 6.66
CA LEU A 300 13.42 3.60 8.06
C LEU A 300 12.53 2.35 8.21
N ARG A 301 12.93 1.45 9.10
CA ARG A 301 12.13 0.29 9.49
C ARG A 301 11.34 0.60 10.76
N LEU A 302 10.05 0.91 10.62
CA LEU A 302 9.14 1.04 11.77
C LEU A 302 9.02 -0.31 12.51
N ARG A 303 8.94 -0.32 13.85
CA ARG A 303 9.27 -1.51 14.66
C ARG A 303 8.14 -2.57 14.80
N GLY A 304 7.56 -3.00 13.67
CA GLY A 304 6.61 -4.13 13.60
C GLY A 304 7.24 -5.51 13.35
N SER A 305 8.56 -5.58 13.10
CA SER A 305 9.22 -6.78 12.54
C SER A 305 10.04 -7.58 13.57
N PRO A 306 10.12 -8.93 13.47
CA PRO A 306 10.41 -9.82 14.61
C PRO A 306 11.79 -9.69 15.28
N ASN A 307 12.79 -9.03 14.70
CA ASN A 307 14.19 -9.10 15.18
C ASN A 307 14.94 -7.75 15.20
N GLY A 308 14.33 -6.65 15.65
CA GLY A 308 15.05 -5.39 15.86
C GLY A 308 15.19 -5.03 17.34
N ARG A 309 16.40 -5.07 17.91
CA ARG A 309 16.69 -4.57 19.27
C ARG A 309 16.50 -3.06 19.34
N GLY A 310 15.86 -2.60 20.42
CA GLY A 310 15.51 -1.21 20.68
C GLY A 310 14.48 -1.11 21.81
N ARG A 311 14.08 0.10 22.21
CA ARG A 311 13.01 0.29 23.20
C ARG A 311 11.63 0.03 22.55
N PRO A 312 10.64 -0.55 23.26
CA PRO A 312 9.28 -0.79 22.74
C PRO A 312 8.57 0.53 22.44
N PHE A 313 7.71 0.56 21.40
CA PHE A 313 6.65 1.56 21.34
C PHE A 313 5.76 1.34 22.56
N GLY A 314 5.74 2.32 23.46
CA GLY A 314 4.92 2.26 24.65
C GLY A 314 3.45 2.15 24.25
N LEU A 315 2.77 1.14 24.77
CA LEU A 315 1.31 1.16 24.87
C LEU A 315 0.91 2.51 25.48
N PRO A 316 -0.10 3.23 24.93
CA PRO A 316 -0.63 4.39 25.61
C PRO A 316 -1.12 3.94 26.98
N ARG A 317 -0.47 4.43 28.04
CA ARG A 317 -1.06 4.38 29.38
C ARG A 317 -2.34 5.20 29.27
N ALA A 318 -3.48 4.55 29.44
CA ALA A 318 -4.71 5.24 29.80
C ALA A 318 -4.35 6.15 30.99
N ARG A 319 -4.47 7.47 30.80
CA ARG A 319 -4.40 8.38 31.94
C ARG A 319 -5.71 8.24 32.72
N PRO A 320 -5.65 8.30 34.07
CA PRO A 320 -6.80 8.14 34.94
C PRO A 320 -7.90 9.16 34.66
#